data_AF-A0A7S4FJB6-F1
#
_entry.id   AF-A0A7S4FJB6-F1
#
_cell.length_a   1.000
_cell.length_b   1.000
_cell.length_c   1.000
_cell.angle_alpha   90.00
_cell.angle_beta   90.00
_cell.angle_gamma   90.00
#
_symmetry.space_group_name_H-M   'P 1'
#
loop_
_entity.id
_entity.type
_entity.pdbx_description
1 polymer ?
#
loop_
_entity_poly.entity_id
_entity_poly.type
_entity_poly.pdbx_seq_one_letter_code
_entity_poly.pdbx_strand_id
1 'polypeptide(L)'
;HHETIQHIYNEWCLSVGRNVDYPYTVYWNAYNKLVQQMPPQQAREEAFLSVTNLVPSNILEKYMQRITKTFDSLFTVRKHFTVQQGMWALLSHVLCIQYPSLAMHNLSFGINSGELIQAEFTPAYENGNMVSTETSFR
;
A
#
# COMPACT_ATOMS: atom_id res chain seq x y z
N HIS A 1 -14.70 4.80 -13.76
CA HIS A 1 -13.43 5.55 -13.64
C HIS A 1 -12.66 4.96 -12.48
N HIS A 2 -11.40 4.58 -12.70
CA HIS A 2 -10.55 3.92 -11.71
C HIS A 2 -9.28 4.72 -11.53
N GLU A 3 -8.86 4.91 -10.28
CA GLU A 3 -7.62 5.60 -9.92
C GLU A 3 -6.72 4.67 -9.12
N THR A 4 -5.42 4.71 -9.38
CA THR A 4 -4.49 3.88 -8.60
C THR A 4 -4.29 4.44 -7.20
N ILE A 5 -4.01 3.58 -6.22
CA ILE A 5 -3.66 4.02 -4.86
C ILE A 5 -2.41 4.92 -4.89
N GLN A 6 -1.48 4.65 -5.81
CA GLN A 6 -0.32 5.51 -6.04
C GLN A 6 -0.72 6.91 -6.55
N HIS A 7 -1.70 7.02 -7.44
CA HIS A 7 -2.21 8.32 -7.88
C HIS A 7 -2.80 9.11 -6.71
N ILE A 8 -3.62 8.47 -5.88
CA ILE A 8 -4.22 9.09 -4.68
C ILE A 8 -3.14 9.61 -3.72
N TYR A 9 -2.09 8.82 -3.49
CA TYR A 9 -0.95 9.22 -2.67
C TYR A 9 -0.19 10.41 -3.28
N ASN A 10 0.07 10.38 -4.59
CA ASN A 10 0.76 11.46 -5.29
C ASN A 10 -0.05 12.77 -5.25
N GLU A 11 -1.37 12.72 -5.46
CA GLU A 11 -2.25 13.89 -5.31
C GLU A 11 -2.16 14.47 -3.91
N TRP A 12 -2.18 13.62 -2.88
CA TRP A 12 -2.01 14.08 -1.51
C TRP A 12 -0.64 14.75 -1.31
N CYS A 13 0.45 14.15 -1.75
CA CYS A 13 1.80 14.73 -1.68
C CYS A 13 1.86 16.12 -2.33
N LEU A 14 1.30 16.25 -3.54
CA LEU A 14 1.21 17.53 -4.25
C LEU A 14 0.39 18.56 -3.47
N SER A 15 -0.73 18.16 -2.87
CA SER A 15 -1.60 19.06 -2.09
C SER A 15 -0.92 19.64 -0.84
N VAL A 16 0.06 18.94 -0.27
CA VAL A 16 0.82 19.37 0.91
C VAL A 16 2.24 19.85 0.56
N GLY A 17 2.57 19.97 -0.73
CA GLY A 17 3.90 20.40 -1.18
C GLY A 17 5.04 19.46 -0.80
N ARG A 18 4.76 18.16 -0.59
CA ARG A 18 5.78 17.16 -0.24
C ARG A 18 6.23 16.36 -1.46
N ASN A 19 7.50 15.97 -1.46
CA ASN A 19 8.03 15.03 -2.43
C ASN A 19 7.47 13.62 -2.15
N VAL A 20 7.03 12.93 -3.21
CA VAL A 20 6.50 11.57 -3.19
C VAL A 20 7.49 10.56 -2.58
N ASP A 21 8.79 10.74 -2.87
CA ASP A 21 9.90 9.87 -2.43
C ASP A 21 10.45 10.25 -1.06
N TYR A 22 9.90 11.27 -0.40
CA TYR A 22 10.39 11.72 0.90
C TYR A 22 10.33 10.61 1.96
N PRO A 23 9.22 9.86 2.13
CA PRO A 23 9.17 8.73 3.06
C PRO A 23 10.21 7.65 2.76
N TYR A 24 10.45 7.36 1.48
CA TYR A 24 11.46 6.40 1.06
C TYR A 24 12.88 6.88 1.42
N THR A 25 13.15 8.16 1.20
CA THR A 25 14.46 8.75 1.52
C THR A 25 14.73 8.73 3.03
N VAL A 26 13.72 9.05 3.85
CA VAL A 26 13.83 8.97 5.32
C VAL A 26 14.04 7.52 5.76
N TYR A 27 13.25 6.58 5.23
CA TYR A 27 13.40 5.15 5.50
C TYR A 27 14.82 4.68 5.22
N TRP A 28 15.32 4.95 4.00
CA TRP A 28 16.60 4.47 3.53
C TRP A 28 17.76 5.01 4.37
N ASN A 29 17.70 6.29 4.72
CA ASN A 29 18.70 6.92 5.58
C ASN A 29 18.69 6.35 7.00
N ALA A 30 17.51 6.11 7.58
CA ALA A 30 17.37 5.47 8.88
C ALA A 30 17.91 4.03 8.85
N TYR A 31 17.50 3.26 7.85
CA TYR A 31 17.92 1.86 7.68
C TYR A 31 19.43 1.72 7.53
N ASN A 32 20.07 2.51 6.65
CA ASN A 32 21.51 2.47 6.42
C ASN A 32 22.33 2.81 7.68
N LYS A 33 21.78 3.64 8.57
CA LYS A 33 22.40 3.95 9.84
C LYS A 33 22.22 2.82 10.85
N LEU A 34 21.02 2.25 10.94
CA LEU A 34 20.66 1.23 11.92
C LEU A 34 21.28 -0.13 11.60
N VAL A 35 21.38 -0.50 10.32
CA VAL A 35 21.97 -1.79 9.90
C VAL A 35 23.45 -1.93 10.29
N GLN A 36 24.14 -0.80 10.53
CA GLN A 36 25.51 -0.80 11.06
C GLN A 36 25.58 -1.15 12.57
N GLN A 37 24.45 -1.08 13.27
CA GLN A 37 24.35 -1.18 14.73
C GLN A 37 23.54 -2.41 15.19
N MET A 38 22.66 -2.95 14.34
CA MET A 38 21.76 -4.04 14.71
C MET A 38 21.49 -5.00 13.54
N PRO A 39 20.95 -6.20 13.81
CA PRO A 39 20.55 -7.14 12.77
C PRO A 39 19.60 -6.50 11.74
N PRO A 40 19.72 -6.86 10.45
CA PRO A 40 18.94 -6.26 9.37
C PRO A 40 17.42 -6.27 9.60
N GLN A 41 16.89 -7.31 10.25
CA GLN A 41 15.46 -7.41 10.54
C GLN A 41 15.00 -6.34 11.54
N GLN A 42 15.73 -6.18 12.65
CA GLN A 42 15.44 -5.15 13.66
C GLN A 42 15.64 -3.74 13.07
N ALA A 43 16.69 -3.55 12.25
CA ALA A 43 16.92 -2.28 11.56
C ALA A 43 15.77 -1.91 10.61
N ARG A 44 15.14 -2.89 9.93
CA ARG A 44 13.97 -2.65 9.07
C ARG A 44 12.76 -2.18 9.87
N GLU A 45 12.49 -2.84 11.01
CA GLU A 45 11.37 -2.50 11.88
C GLU A 45 11.53 -1.10 12.48
N GLU A 46 12.71 -0.79 13.03
CA GLU A 46 12.99 0.53 13.59
C GLU A 46 13.00 1.65 12.52
N ALA A 47 13.57 1.38 11.34
CA ALA A 47 13.51 2.33 10.23
C ALA A 47 12.07 2.57 9.77
N PHE A 48 11.20 1.57 9.81
CA PHE A 48 9.78 1.73 9.46
C PHE A 48 9.04 2.66 10.44
N LEU A 49 9.33 2.54 11.74
CA LEU A 49 8.77 3.43 12.77
C LEU A 49 9.13 4.90 12.53
N SER A 50 10.30 5.18 11.95
CA SER A 50 10.71 6.54 11.60
C SER A 50 9.83 7.19 10.51
N VAL A 51 9.11 6.39 9.75
CA VAL A 51 8.32 6.80 8.59
C VAL A 51 6.81 6.80 8.88
N THR A 52 6.36 6.06 9.89
CA THR A 52 4.92 5.86 10.16
C THR A 52 4.15 7.16 10.36
N ASN A 53 4.80 8.20 10.89
CA ASN A 53 4.20 9.52 11.12
C ASN A 53 4.33 10.49 9.93
N LEU A 54 5.07 10.12 8.88
CA LEU A 54 5.28 10.98 7.70
C LEU A 54 4.08 10.99 6.76
N VAL A 55 3.33 9.89 6.73
CA VAL A 55 2.15 9.71 5.89
C VAL A 55 0.93 9.51 6.80
N PRO A 56 -0.07 10.42 6.76
CA PRO A 56 -1.26 10.28 7.60
C PRO A 56 -2.08 9.06 7.19
N SER A 57 -2.62 8.34 8.17
CA SER A 57 -3.40 7.11 7.96
C SER A 57 -4.75 7.34 7.26
N ASN A 58 -5.21 8.59 7.16
CA ASN A 58 -6.53 8.95 6.65
C ASN A 58 -6.53 9.50 5.22
N ILE A 59 -5.45 9.36 4.44
CA ILE A 59 -5.39 9.84 3.05
C ILE A 59 -6.52 9.24 2.23
N LEU A 60 -6.67 7.92 2.26
CA LEU A 60 -7.67 7.21 1.48
C LEU A 60 -9.09 7.59 1.90
N GLU A 61 -9.33 7.73 3.20
CA GLU A 61 -10.62 8.17 3.72
C GLU A 61 -10.97 9.61 3.28
N LYS A 62 -10.02 10.54 3.39
CA LYS A 62 -10.20 11.92 2.92
C LYS A 62 -10.42 11.98 1.41
N TYR A 63 -9.74 11.13 0.65
CA TYR A 63 -9.96 11.00 -0.77
C TYR A 63 -11.38 10.49 -1.07
N MET A 64 -11.83 9.42 -0.41
CA MET A 64 -13.20 8.91 -0.53
C MET A 64 -14.25 9.98 -0.18
N GLN A 65 -14.04 10.72 0.92
CA GLN A 65 -14.91 11.82 1.31
C GLN A 65 -14.97 12.93 0.24
N ARG A 66 -13.84 13.25 -0.40
CA ARG A 66 -13.75 14.29 -1.44
C ARG A 66 -14.51 13.90 -2.72
N ILE A 67 -14.45 12.64 -3.13
CA ILE A 67 -15.09 12.17 -4.37
C ILE A 67 -16.59 11.88 -4.19
N THR A 68 -17.03 11.54 -2.97
CA THR A 68 -18.43 11.24 -2.68
C THR A 68 -19.22 12.51 -2.37
N LYS A 69 -20.39 12.68 -2.99
CA LYS A 69 -21.22 13.88 -2.82
C LYS A 69 -22.12 13.84 -1.59
N THR A 70 -22.42 12.65 -1.07
CA THR A 70 -23.32 12.46 0.07
C THR A 70 -22.76 11.43 1.06
N PHE A 71 -23.17 11.54 2.33
CA PHE A 71 -22.78 10.59 3.37
C PHE A 71 -23.23 9.15 3.06
N ASP A 72 -24.43 8.98 2.48
CA ASP A 72 -24.93 7.66 2.10
C ASP A 72 -24.07 7.00 1.00
N SER A 73 -23.62 7.81 0.03
CA SER A 73 -22.71 7.33 -1.02
C SER A 73 -21.34 6.95 -0.46
N LEU A 74 -20.81 7.72 0.49
CA LEU A 74 -19.58 7.39 1.21
C LEU A 74 -19.71 6.10 2.01
N PHE A 75 -20.81 5.92 2.74
CA PHE A 75 -21.06 4.71 3.50
C PHE A 75 -21.11 3.47 2.61
N THR A 76 -21.78 3.60 1.46
CA THR A 76 -21.91 2.54 0.46
C THR A 76 -20.55 2.16 -0.13
N VAL A 77 -19.83 3.15 -0.64
CA VAL A 77 -18.48 2.97 -1.21
C VAL A 77 -17.54 2.33 -0.19
N ARG A 78 -17.54 2.80 1.05
CA ARG A 78 -16.71 2.24 2.13
C ARG A 78 -17.07 0.78 2.40
N LYS A 79 -18.37 0.44 2.46
CA LYS A 79 -18.83 -0.93 2.68
C LYS A 79 -18.36 -1.87 1.56
N HIS A 80 -18.54 -1.45 0.30
CA HIS A 80 -18.08 -2.21 -0.86
C HIS A 80 -16.56 -2.40 -0.85
N PHE A 81 -15.81 -1.33 -0.59
CA PHE A 81 -14.35 -1.37 -0.48
C PHE A 81 -13.87 -2.36 0.59
N THR A 82 -14.45 -2.33 1.79
CA THR A 82 -14.07 -3.24 2.88
C THR A 82 -14.30 -4.71 2.52
N VAL A 83 -15.44 -5.03 1.90
CA VAL A 83 -15.74 -6.39 1.46
C VAL A 83 -14.74 -6.86 0.41
N GLN A 84 -14.44 -6.01 -0.58
CA GLN A 84 -13.49 -6.35 -1.63
C GLN A 84 -12.05 -6.48 -1.15
N GLN A 85 -11.61 -5.60 -0.25
CA GLN A 85 -10.30 -5.71 0.39
C GLN A 85 -10.17 -7.01 1.20
N GLY A 86 -11.22 -7.41 1.91
CA GLY A 86 -11.25 -8.68 2.64
C GLY A 86 -11.14 -9.89 1.71
N MET A 87 -11.93 -9.92 0.63
CA MET A 87 -11.83 -10.99 -0.38
C MET A 87 -10.46 -11.01 -1.05
N TRP A 88 -9.92 -9.85 -1.38
CA TRP A 88 -8.61 -9.72 -1.99
C TRP A 88 -7.48 -10.20 -1.08
N ALA A 89 -7.54 -9.89 0.21
CA ALA A 89 -6.56 -10.37 1.19
C ALA A 89 -6.60 -11.91 1.31
N LEU A 90 -7.81 -12.50 1.30
CA LEU A 90 -7.98 -13.95 1.30
C LEU A 90 -7.41 -14.59 0.02
N LEU A 91 -7.74 -14.05 -1.15
CA LEU A 91 -7.25 -14.55 -2.44
C LEU A 91 -5.73 -14.43 -2.55
N SER A 92 -5.17 -13.31 -2.10
CA SER A 92 -3.71 -13.08 -2.10
C SER A 92 -2.99 -14.09 -1.21
N HIS A 93 -3.58 -14.43 -0.07
CA HIS A 93 -3.04 -15.44 0.83
C HIS A 93 -3.12 -16.85 0.23
N VAL A 94 -4.28 -17.24 -0.30
CA VAL A 94 -4.50 -18.58 -0.89
C VAL A 94 -3.61 -18.80 -2.11
N LEU A 95 -3.43 -17.77 -2.93
CA LEU A 95 -2.66 -17.85 -4.18
C LEU A 95 -1.18 -17.51 -4.01
N CYS A 96 -0.71 -17.27 -2.79
CA CYS A 96 0.67 -16.88 -2.49
C CYS A 96 1.17 -15.72 -3.39
N ILE A 97 0.35 -14.69 -3.55
CA ILE A 97 0.73 -13.49 -4.30
C ILE A 97 1.79 -12.74 -3.50
N GLN A 98 2.99 -12.55 -4.06
CA GLN A 98 4.10 -11.87 -3.40
C GLN A 98 4.28 -10.41 -3.85
N TYR A 99 5.06 -9.65 -3.08
CA TYR A 99 5.67 -8.41 -3.56
C TYR A 99 6.64 -8.76 -4.70
N PRO A 100 6.62 -8.10 -5.87
CA PRO A 100 6.17 -6.71 -6.13
C PRO A 100 4.73 -6.55 -6.64
N SER A 101 3.97 -7.63 -6.89
CA SER A 101 2.62 -7.55 -7.47
C SER A 101 1.59 -6.81 -6.59
N LEU A 102 1.92 -6.59 -5.32
CA LEU A 102 1.16 -5.85 -4.29
C LEU A 102 1.44 -4.33 -4.26
N ALA A 103 2.21 -3.80 -5.22
CA ALA A 103 2.57 -2.38 -5.24
C ALA A 103 1.37 -1.45 -5.46
N MET A 104 1.47 -0.21 -4.94
CA MET A 104 0.39 0.79 -4.99
C MET A 104 -0.09 1.15 -6.40
N HIS A 105 0.75 0.98 -7.44
CA HIS A 105 0.34 1.18 -8.84
C HIS A 105 -0.51 0.05 -9.39
N ASN A 106 -0.38 -1.16 -8.85
CA ASN A 106 -1.13 -2.33 -9.29
C ASN A 106 -2.52 -2.40 -8.66
N LEU A 107 -2.79 -1.60 -7.62
CA LEU A 107 -4.09 -1.50 -6.96
C LEU A 107 -4.84 -0.26 -7.44
N SER A 108 -5.99 -0.49 -8.05
CA SER A 108 -6.89 0.53 -8.55
C SER A 108 -8.20 0.56 -7.77
N PHE A 109 -8.68 1.76 -7.49
CA PHE A 109 -9.90 2.05 -6.75
C PHE A 109 -10.97 2.65 -7.67
N GLY A 110 -12.16 2.07 -7.66
CA GLY A 110 -13.33 2.55 -8.38
C GLY A 110 -13.99 3.70 -7.65
N ILE A 111 -13.86 4.92 -8.19
CA ILE A 111 -14.27 6.19 -7.54
C ILE A 111 -15.74 6.20 -7.10
N ASN A 112 -16.63 5.54 -7.85
CA ASN A 112 -18.07 5.53 -7.59
C ASN A 112 -18.60 4.21 -7.04
N SER A 113 -17.85 3.11 -7.23
CA SER A 113 -18.27 1.75 -6.88
C SER A 113 -17.61 1.24 -5.59
N GLY A 114 -16.50 1.85 -5.18
CA GLY A 114 -15.66 1.32 -4.10
C GLY A 114 -14.91 0.05 -4.50
N GLU A 115 -14.86 -0.27 -5.81
CA GLU A 115 -14.23 -1.48 -6.30
C GLU A 115 -12.71 -1.40 -6.16
N LEU A 116 -12.07 -2.51 -5.75
CA LEU A 116 -10.63 -2.68 -5.70
C LEU A 116 -10.23 -3.68 -6.79
N ILE A 117 -9.47 -3.21 -7.78
CA ILE A 117 -8.98 -4.01 -8.90
C ILE A 117 -7.46 -4.10 -8.78
N GLN A 118 -6.93 -5.33 -8.77
CA GLN A 118 -5.51 -5.56 -8.93
C GLN A 118 -5.22 -5.88 -10.40
N ALA A 119 -4.26 -5.16 -11.00
CA ALA A 119 -3.92 -5.32 -12.41
C ALA A 119 -3.02 -6.53 -12.68
N GLU A 120 -2.23 -6.97 -11.68
CA GLU A 120 -1.24 -8.04 -11.82
C GLU A 120 -1.45 -9.14 -10.78
N PHE A 121 -1.71 -10.36 -11.26
CA PHE A 121 -1.82 -11.58 -10.46
C PHE A 121 -0.74 -12.56 -10.89
N THR A 122 0.47 -12.41 -10.36
CA THR A 122 1.56 -13.36 -10.58
C THR A 122 1.74 -14.18 -9.30
N PRO A 123 1.28 -15.44 -9.27
CA PRO A 123 1.48 -16.27 -8.09
C PRO A 123 2.96 -16.67 -7.99
N ALA A 124 3.54 -16.56 -6.80
CA ALA A 124 4.94 -16.94 -6.55
C ALA A 124 5.03 -18.42 -6.16
N TYR A 125 4.53 -19.32 -7.00
CA TYR A 125 4.75 -20.75 -6.82
C TYR A 125 6.13 -21.11 -7.36
N GLU A 126 7.15 -21.13 -6.50
CA GLU A 126 8.44 -21.74 -6.84
C GLU A 126 8.46 -23.18 -6.30
N ASN A 127 8.30 -24.17 -7.19
CA ASN A 127 8.60 -25.60 -6.98
C ASN A 127 8.17 -26.21 -5.62
N GLY A 128 6.91 -26.02 -5.22
CA GLY A 128 6.32 -26.74 -4.09
C GLY A 128 6.78 -26.29 -2.69
N ASN A 129 7.63 -25.26 -2.60
CA ASN A 129 7.98 -24.63 -1.33
C ASN A 129 7.45 -23.19 -1.33
N MET A 130 6.87 -22.78 -0.20
CA MET A 130 6.64 -21.36 0.07
C MET A 130 8.00 -20.67 -0.03
N VAL A 131 8.19 -19.82 -1.03
CA VAL A 131 9.36 -18.94 -1.10
C VAL A 131 9.38 -18.20 0.23
N SER A 132 10.40 -18.49 1.05
CA SER A 132 10.62 -17.78 2.30
C SER A 132 10.65 -16.29 1.97
N THR A 133 9.97 -15.49 2.77
CA THR A 133 9.90 -14.03 2.70
C THR A 133 11.25 -13.40 3.02
N GLU A 134 12.32 -13.82 2.37
CA GLU A 134 13.55 -13.07 2.25
C GLU A 134 13.34 -12.08 1.10
N THR A 135 12.80 -10.90 1.47
CA THR A 135 12.92 -9.68 0.68
C THR A 135 14.42 -9.37 0.52
N SER A 136 15.03 -10.01 -0.46
CA SER A 136 16.29 -9.61 -1.07
C SER A 136 15.97 -8.47 -2.02
N PHE A 137 16.07 -7.24 -1.51
CA PHE A 137 16.29 -6.10 -2.37
C PHE A 137 17.74 -6.18 -2.84
N ARG A 138 17.95 -6.75 -4.02
CA ARG A 138 19.13 -6.49 -4.84
C ARG A 138 18.81 -5.38 -5.81
#